data_AF-A0A1D6WKI3-F1
#
_entry.id   AF-A0A1D6WKI3-F1
#
_cell.length_a   1.000
_cell.length_b   1.000
_cell.length_c   1.000
_cell.angle_alpha   90.00
_cell.angle_beta   90.00
_cell.angle_gamma   90.00
#
_symmetry.space_group_name_H-M   'P 1'
#
loop_
_entity.id
_entity.type
_entity.pdbx_description
1 polymer ?
#
loop_
_entity_poly.entity_id
_entity_poly.type
_entity_poly.pdbx_seq_one_letter_code
_entity_poly.pdbx_strand_id
1 'polypeptide(L)'
;MHRVIPVIWRKSLEKVFSAHFGQLSIIFLWLSGMYFHGARFSNYEACLSDPTHIGPSAQVVWPIVGQEILNGDVGGGFRGIQITSGFFQIWRASGITSELQLYCTAIGALVFAALMLFAGWFHYHKAAPKLAWFQDVESMLNHHLAATRTWVPFLGRTIQYMYLYRLTNF
;
A
#
# COMPACT_ATOMS: atom_id res chain seq x y z
N MET A 1 -34.33 20.00 -23.85
CA MET A 1 -34.02 18.67 -23.25
C MET A 1 -32.76 17.99 -23.83
N HIS A 2 -32.48 18.06 -25.15
CA HIS A 2 -31.38 17.31 -25.80
C HIS A 2 -29.93 17.59 -25.36
N ARG A 3 -29.60 18.73 -24.72
CA ARG A 3 -28.22 19.07 -24.31
C ARG A 3 -27.92 18.91 -22.81
N VAL A 4 -28.93 18.64 -21.99
CA VAL A 4 -28.77 18.63 -20.52
C VAL A 4 -28.24 17.27 -20.03
N ILE A 5 -28.73 16.18 -20.61
CA ILE A 5 -28.34 14.80 -20.24
C ILE A 5 -26.83 14.56 -20.47
N PRO A 6 -26.21 14.94 -21.61
CA PRO A 6 -24.78 14.74 -21.82
C PRO A 6 -23.88 15.56 -20.90
N VAL A 7 -24.34 16.73 -20.44
CA VAL A 7 -23.57 17.61 -19.55
C VAL A 7 -23.60 17.09 -18.12
N ILE A 8 -24.78 16.70 -17.62
CA ILE A 8 -24.91 16.10 -16.28
C ILE A 8 -24.11 14.80 -16.21
N TRP A 9 -24.24 13.94 -17.23
CA TRP A 9 -23.56 12.66 -17.28
C TRP A 9 -22.03 12.81 -17.28
N ARG A 10 -21.49 13.73 -18.11
CA ARG A 10 -20.04 14.05 -18.08
C ARG A 10 -19.59 14.53 -16.70
N LYS A 11 -20.32 15.46 -16.09
CA LYS A 11 -19.97 16.01 -14.77
C LYS A 11 -19.97 14.94 -13.67
N SER A 12 -20.87 13.97 -13.75
CA SER A 12 -20.85 12.81 -12.84
C SER A 12 -19.61 11.95 -13.05
N LEU A 13 -19.23 11.66 -14.30
CA LEU A 13 -18.02 10.87 -14.60
C LEU A 13 -16.73 11.57 -14.15
N GLU A 14 -16.62 12.89 -14.33
CA GLU A 14 -15.50 13.70 -13.81
C GLU A 14 -15.35 13.54 -12.29
N LYS A 15 -16.46 13.61 -11.54
CA LYS A 15 -16.47 13.41 -10.09
C LYS A 15 -16.07 12.00 -9.70
N VAL A 16 -16.63 11.00 -10.39
CA VAL A 16 -16.32 9.59 -10.14
C VAL A 16 -14.83 9.34 -10.37
N PHE A 17 -14.27 9.80 -11.50
CA PHE A 17 -12.85 9.64 -11.81
C PHE A 17 -11.94 10.28 -10.75
N SER A 18 -12.25 11.51 -10.33
CA SER A 18 -11.52 12.18 -9.24
C SER A 18 -11.63 11.44 -7.91
N ALA A 19 -12.81 10.89 -7.60
CA ALA A 19 -13.02 10.15 -6.35
C ALA A 19 -12.22 8.84 -6.31
N HIS A 20 -11.99 8.18 -7.46
CA HIS A 20 -11.12 7.00 -7.53
C HIS A 20 -9.68 7.33 -7.11
N PHE A 21 -9.13 8.45 -7.57
CA PHE A 21 -7.82 8.92 -7.11
C PHE A 21 -7.79 9.26 -5.61
N GLY A 22 -8.87 9.86 -5.10
CA GLY A 22 -9.02 10.10 -3.65
C GLY A 22 -9.01 8.80 -2.84
N GLN A 23 -9.74 7.79 -3.29
CA GLN A 23 -9.74 6.46 -2.66
C GLN A 23 -8.35 5.82 -2.72
N LEU A 24 -7.66 5.86 -3.87
CA LEU A 24 -6.29 5.36 -4.01
C LEU A 24 -5.32 6.09 -3.06
N SER A 25 -5.46 7.40 -2.89
CA SER A 25 -4.66 8.17 -1.92
C SER A 25 -4.84 7.66 -0.49
N ILE A 26 -6.06 7.35 -0.07
CA ILE A 26 -6.34 6.84 1.27
C ILE A 26 -5.76 5.43 1.44
N ILE A 27 -5.86 4.58 0.41
CA ILE A 27 -5.25 3.24 0.40
C ILE A 27 -3.73 3.34 0.56
N PHE A 28 -3.06 4.21 -0.20
CA PHE A 28 -1.61 4.40 -0.08
C PHE A 28 -1.20 5.00 1.26
N LEU A 29 -2.01 5.92 1.83
CA LEU A 29 -1.77 6.45 3.16
C LEU A 29 -1.88 5.36 4.23
N TRP A 30 -2.90 4.51 4.14
CA TRP A 30 -3.07 3.36 5.03
C TRP A 30 -1.89 2.38 4.90
N LEU A 31 -1.49 2.03 3.67
CA LEU A 31 -0.33 1.18 3.41
C LEU A 31 0.94 1.80 4.00
N SER A 32 1.18 3.09 3.78
CA SER A 32 2.30 3.83 4.38
C SER A 32 2.30 3.70 5.90
N GLY A 33 1.13 3.83 6.54
CA GLY A 33 0.98 3.62 7.98
C GLY A 33 1.39 2.20 8.40
N MET A 34 0.95 1.17 7.68
CA MET A 34 1.31 -0.22 7.99
C MET A 34 2.82 -0.45 7.92
N TYR A 35 3.49 0.03 6.87
CA TYR A 35 4.95 -0.06 6.74
C TYR A 35 5.68 0.75 7.82
N PHE A 36 5.19 1.96 8.15
CA PHE A 36 5.80 2.80 9.17
C PHE A 36 5.69 2.18 10.57
N HIS A 37 4.54 1.62 10.91
CA HIS A 37 4.35 0.88 12.15
C HIS A 37 5.28 -0.33 12.24
N GLY A 38 5.43 -1.07 11.14
CA GLY A 38 6.45 -2.12 11.01
C GLY A 38 7.88 -1.62 11.24
N ALA A 39 8.20 -0.43 10.77
CA ALA A 39 9.56 0.12 10.86
C ALA A 39 9.91 0.75 12.22
N ARG A 40 8.93 1.14 13.05
CA ARG A 40 9.18 1.95 14.25
C ARG A 40 8.61 1.40 15.55
N PHE A 41 7.56 0.59 15.48
CA PHE A 41 6.81 0.13 16.65
C PHE A 41 6.59 -1.38 16.61
N SER A 42 7.52 -2.12 16.02
CA SER A 42 7.38 -3.55 15.78
C SER A 42 8.59 -4.35 16.25
N ASN A 43 8.43 -5.66 16.30
CA ASN A 43 9.51 -6.62 16.52
C ASN A 43 9.91 -7.36 15.23
N TYR A 44 9.84 -6.70 14.08
CA TYR A 44 10.02 -7.36 12.76
C TYR A 44 11.34 -8.09 12.62
N GLU A 45 12.47 -7.47 12.94
CA GLU A 45 13.79 -8.11 12.82
C GLU A 45 13.95 -9.30 13.79
N ALA A 46 13.42 -9.17 15.01
CA ALA A 46 13.41 -10.26 15.98
C ALA A 46 12.56 -11.44 15.47
N CYS A 47 11.34 -11.19 14.99
CA CYS A 47 10.48 -12.22 14.41
C CYS A 47 11.08 -12.83 13.13
N LEU A 48 11.88 -12.07 12.36
CA LEU A 48 12.60 -12.60 11.21
C LEU A 48 13.69 -13.61 11.63
N SER A 49 14.32 -13.40 12.79
CA SER A 49 15.35 -14.29 13.33
C SER A 49 14.81 -15.59 13.93
N ASP A 50 13.64 -15.54 14.58
CA ASP A 50 12.93 -16.73 15.11
C ASP A 50 11.42 -16.64 14.84
N PRO A 51 10.97 -16.95 13.60
CA PRO A 51 9.59 -16.77 13.18
C PRO A 51 8.63 -17.82 13.77
N THR A 52 9.15 -18.86 14.44
CA THR A 52 8.36 -19.94 15.01
C THR A 52 7.98 -19.70 16.47
N HIS A 53 8.81 -18.97 17.22
CA HIS A 53 8.56 -18.70 18.64
C HIS A 53 8.23 -17.24 18.94
N ILE A 54 8.62 -16.29 18.09
CA ILE A 54 8.32 -14.87 18.28
C ILE A 54 7.05 -14.48 17.52
N GLY A 55 6.06 -14.00 18.26
CA GLY A 55 4.79 -13.52 17.72
C GLY A 55 4.95 -12.15 17.03
N PRO A 56 4.32 -11.93 15.86
CA PRO A 56 4.40 -10.65 15.17
C PRO A 56 3.63 -9.57 15.95
N SER A 57 4.27 -8.44 16.24
CA SER A 57 3.66 -7.27 16.88
C SER A 57 4.12 -5.98 16.21
N ALA A 58 3.21 -5.03 15.98
CA ALA A 58 3.50 -3.74 15.35
C ALA A 58 2.67 -2.57 15.93
N GLN A 59 2.10 -2.76 17.13
CA GLN A 59 1.32 -1.75 17.81
C GLN A 59 1.65 -1.78 19.31
N VAL A 60 2.02 -0.62 19.84
CA VAL A 60 2.37 -0.43 21.24
C VAL A 60 1.42 0.59 21.85
N VAL A 61 0.88 0.27 23.01
CA VAL A 61 -0.06 1.10 23.75
C VAL A 61 0.70 1.97 24.75
N TRP A 62 0.35 3.25 24.83
CA TRP A 62 0.96 4.18 25.80
C TRP A 62 0.45 3.94 27.23
N PRO A 63 1.32 4.07 28.26
CA PRO A 63 0.98 3.84 29.66
C PRO A 63 0.35 5.09 30.31
N ILE A 64 -0.95 5.31 30.07
CA ILE A 64 -1.66 6.48 30.61
C ILE A 64 -2.54 6.12 31.81
N VAL A 65 -3.37 5.07 31.66
CA VAL A 65 -4.42 4.70 32.63
C VAL A 65 -4.40 3.21 33.02
N GLY A 66 -3.27 2.51 32.83
CA GLY A 66 -3.19 1.07 33.03
C GLY A 66 -3.44 0.23 31.77
N GLN A 67 -3.75 0.89 30.64
CA GLN A 67 -3.99 0.23 29.35
C GLN A 67 -2.74 -0.44 28.74
N GLU A 68 -1.55 -0.17 29.28
CA GLU A 68 -0.32 -0.87 28.92
C GLU A 68 -0.33 -2.36 29.27
N ILE A 69 -1.32 -2.83 30.05
CA ILE A 69 -1.61 -4.26 30.21
C ILE A 69 -1.87 -4.95 28.86
N LEU A 70 -2.31 -4.21 27.84
CA LEU A 70 -2.49 -4.70 26.47
C LEU A 70 -1.16 -4.98 25.75
N ASN A 71 -0.04 -4.45 26.24
CA ASN A 71 1.30 -4.77 25.72
C ASN A 71 1.77 -6.12 26.28
N GLY A 72 1.24 -7.20 25.68
CA GLY A 72 1.64 -8.57 26.01
C GLY A 72 3.09 -8.84 25.64
N ASP A 73 3.73 -9.78 26.34
CA ASP A 73 5.01 -10.32 25.89
C ASP A 73 4.79 -11.22 24.68
N VAL A 74 5.41 -10.87 23.55
CA VAL A 74 5.31 -11.58 22.27
C VAL A 74 6.62 -12.26 21.88
N GLY A 75 7.62 -12.26 22.78
CA GLY A 75 8.97 -12.76 22.51
C GLY A 75 9.89 -11.72 21.88
N GLY A 76 11.20 -12.04 21.84
CA GLY A 76 12.23 -11.15 21.29
C GLY A 76 12.50 -9.90 22.14
N GLY A 77 12.14 -9.92 23.42
CA GLY A 77 12.29 -8.76 24.32
C GLY A 77 11.33 -7.60 24.03
N PHE A 78 10.31 -7.82 23.20
CA PHE A 78 9.34 -6.81 22.79
C PHE A 78 7.98 -7.06 23.46
N ARG A 79 7.33 -5.97 23.90
CA ARG A 79 5.97 -6.02 24.46
C ARG A 79 5.05 -5.11 23.66
N GLY A 80 3.94 -5.67 23.18
CA GLY A 80 2.99 -4.97 22.33
C GLY A 80 1.77 -5.82 22.02
N ILE A 81 0.91 -5.31 21.14
CA ILE A 81 -0.26 -6.05 20.67
C ILE A 81 0.17 -7.00 19.56
N GLN A 82 -0.10 -8.29 19.72
CA GLN A 82 0.12 -9.28 18.66
C GLN A 82 -0.84 -9.02 17.50
N ILE A 83 -0.29 -8.87 16.29
CA ILE A 83 -1.07 -8.58 15.08
C ILE A 83 -1.38 -9.87 14.29
N THR A 84 -2.53 -9.89 13.63
CA THR A 84 -3.00 -11.05 12.84
C THR A 84 -3.18 -10.75 11.35
N SER A 85 -2.73 -9.58 10.90
CA SER A 85 -2.88 -9.09 9.51
C SER A 85 -1.98 -9.79 8.48
N GLY A 86 -0.97 -10.54 8.91
CA GLY A 86 -0.06 -11.28 8.02
C GLY A 86 1.03 -10.43 7.34
N PHE A 87 1.20 -9.16 7.75
CA PHE A 87 2.17 -8.25 7.12
C PHE A 87 3.62 -8.71 7.23
N PHE A 88 4.00 -9.34 8.35
CA PHE A 88 5.38 -9.81 8.54
C PHE A 88 5.76 -10.87 7.50
N GLN A 89 4.83 -11.78 7.19
CA GLN A 89 5.03 -12.82 6.18
C GLN A 89 5.11 -12.20 4.78
N ILE A 90 4.30 -11.18 4.48
CA ILE A 90 4.33 -10.45 3.21
C ILE A 90 5.67 -9.72 3.04
N TRP A 91 6.14 -9.01 4.07
CA TRP A 91 7.42 -8.31 4.04
C TRP A 91 8.59 -9.27 3.87
N ARG A 92 8.56 -10.40 4.59
CA ARG A 92 9.56 -11.47 4.46
C ARG A 92 9.57 -12.05 3.04
N ALA A 93 8.40 -12.35 2.47
CA ALA A 93 8.27 -12.84 1.10
C ALA A 93 8.73 -11.82 0.04
N SER A 94 8.65 -10.53 0.39
CA SER A 94 9.18 -9.40 -0.40
C SER A 94 10.67 -9.15 -0.15
N GLY A 95 11.35 -10.03 0.61
CA GLY A 95 12.78 -9.98 0.91
C GLY A 95 13.22 -8.82 1.80
N ILE A 96 12.28 -8.16 2.47
CA ILE A 96 12.60 -7.09 3.41
C ILE A 96 13.27 -7.70 4.63
N THR A 97 14.44 -7.20 5.00
CA THR A 97 15.29 -7.76 6.07
C THR A 97 15.65 -6.79 7.17
N SER A 98 15.34 -5.50 6.99
CA SER A 98 15.61 -4.47 7.99
C SER A 98 14.48 -3.46 8.10
N GLU A 99 14.39 -2.84 9.26
CA GLU A 99 13.45 -1.74 9.54
C GLU A 99 13.68 -0.53 8.62
N LEU A 100 14.93 -0.29 8.20
CA LEU A 100 15.26 0.80 7.27
C LEU A 100 14.53 0.63 5.93
N GLN A 101 14.45 -0.59 5.40
CA GLN A 101 13.73 -0.87 4.16
C GLN A 101 12.22 -0.64 4.31
N LEU A 102 11.63 -1.03 5.45
CA LEU A 102 10.23 -0.74 5.76
C LEU A 102 9.99 0.78 5.84
N TYR A 103 10.89 1.52 6.47
CA TYR A 103 10.81 2.97 6.58
C TYR A 103 10.86 3.65 5.22
N CYS A 104 11.82 3.29 4.36
CA CYS A 104 11.91 3.82 3.00
C CYS A 104 10.65 3.49 2.18
N THR A 105 10.10 2.28 2.33
CA THR A 105 8.85 1.87 1.67
C THR A 105 7.66 2.71 2.15
N ALA A 106 7.58 2.99 3.45
CA ALA A 106 6.55 3.87 4.01
C ALA A 106 6.61 5.28 3.40
N ILE A 107 7.80 5.89 3.34
CA ILE A 107 7.97 7.21 2.72
C ILE A 107 7.60 7.18 1.23
N GLY A 108 8.00 6.14 0.49
CA GLY A 108 7.59 5.95 -0.89
C GLY A 108 6.07 5.91 -1.04
N ALA A 109 5.38 5.09 -0.23
CA ALA A 109 3.93 4.99 -0.24
C ALA A 109 3.25 6.32 0.12
N LEU A 110 3.81 7.09 1.06
CA LEU A 110 3.31 8.42 1.41
C LEU A 110 3.41 9.42 0.25
N VAL A 111 4.54 9.41 -0.48
CA VAL A 111 4.70 10.23 -1.69
C VAL A 111 3.67 9.82 -2.74
N PHE A 112 3.44 8.52 -2.95
CA PHE A 112 2.39 8.05 -3.86
C PHE A 112 0.99 8.47 -3.42
N ALA A 113 0.68 8.47 -2.12
CA ALA A 113 -0.57 9.00 -1.60
C ALA A 113 -0.76 10.47 -2.00
N ALA A 114 0.26 11.30 -1.80
CA ALA A 114 0.23 12.72 -2.20
C ALA A 114 0.06 12.90 -3.72
N LEU A 115 0.76 12.08 -4.53
CA LEU A 115 0.62 12.11 -5.98
C LEU A 115 -0.79 11.71 -6.45
N MET A 116 -1.40 10.67 -5.83
CA MET A 116 -2.77 10.28 -6.15
C MET A 116 -3.76 11.38 -5.78
N LEU A 117 -3.61 12.00 -4.61
CA LEU A 117 -4.45 13.12 -4.21
C LEU A 117 -4.34 14.30 -5.19
N PHE A 118 -3.11 14.63 -5.60
CA PHE A 118 -2.86 15.66 -6.59
C PHE A 118 -3.45 15.31 -7.95
N ALA A 119 -3.31 14.07 -8.43
CA ALA A 119 -3.87 13.60 -9.69
C ALA A 119 -5.41 13.72 -9.71
N GLY A 120 -6.06 13.36 -8.60
CA GLY A 120 -7.50 13.55 -8.43
C GLY A 120 -7.92 15.01 -8.54
N TRP A 121 -7.27 15.90 -7.78
CA TRP A 121 -7.51 17.34 -7.87
C TRP A 121 -7.28 17.88 -9.29
N PHE A 122 -6.16 17.49 -9.92
CA PHE A 122 -5.74 17.95 -11.23
C PHE A 122 -6.75 17.54 -12.31
N HIS A 123 -7.15 16.27 -12.33
CA HIS A 123 -8.12 15.74 -13.29
C HIS A 123 -9.57 16.17 -13.03
N TYR A 124 -9.86 16.87 -11.94
CA TYR A 124 -11.17 17.48 -11.71
C TYR A 124 -11.18 18.99 -11.99
N HIS A 125 -10.18 19.73 -11.49
CA HIS A 125 -10.18 21.20 -11.50
C HIS A 125 -9.37 21.82 -12.64
N LYS A 126 -8.37 21.10 -13.19
CA LYS A 126 -7.44 21.66 -14.19
C LYS A 126 -7.59 20.98 -15.55
N ALA A 127 -7.66 19.65 -15.58
CA ALA A 127 -7.65 18.86 -16.79
C ALA A 127 -8.74 17.77 -16.75
N ALA A 128 -10.00 18.19 -16.68
CA ALA A 128 -11.16 17.31 -16.72
C ALA A 128 -11.28 16.59 -18.08
N PRO A 129 -11.28 15.24 -18.12
CA PRO A 129 -11.41 14.51 -19.37
C PRO A 129 -12.75 14.74 -20.06
N LYS A 130 -12.76 14.66 -21.40
CA LYS A 130 -13.98 14.77 -22.20
C LYS A 130 -14.79 13.47 -22.13
N LEU A 131 -16.08 13.57 -22.43
CA LEU A 131 -17.00 12.43 -22.39
C LEU A 131 -16.57 11.25 -23.29
N ALA A 132 -16.09 11.54 -24.49
CA ALA A 132 -15.61 10.53 -25.42
C ALA A 132 -14.44 9.71 -24.88
N TRP A 133 -13.59 10.30 -24.01
CA TRP A 133 -12.49 9.57 -23.38
C TRP A 133 -13.01 8.51 -22.40
N PHE A 134 -14.04 8.82 -21.62
CA PHE A 134 -14.68 7.87 -20.71
C PHE A 134 -15.44 6.75 -21.44
N GLN A 135 -15.93 7.03 -22.65
CA GLN A 135 -16.71 6.07 -23.45
C GLN A 135 -15.86 5.17 -24.34
N ASP A 136 -14.56 5.45 -24.46
CA ASP A 136 -13.63 4.61 -25.21
C ASP A 136 -13.25 3.36 -24.41
N VAL A 137 -14.22 2.43 -24.36
CA VAL A 137 -14.12 1.18 -23.60
C VAL A 137 -13.09 0.23 -24.17
N GLU A 138 -12.83 0.29 -25.48
CA GLU A 138 -11.82 -0.54 -26.14
C GLU A 138 -10.41 -0.12 -25.71
N SER A 139 -10.13 1.19 -25.75
CA SER A 139 -8.86 1.72 -25.24
C SER A 139 -8.69 1.44 -23.75
N MET A 140 -9.72 1.68 -22.93
CA MET A 140 -9.68 1.40 -21.50
C MET A 140 -9.36 -0.08 -21.24
N LEU A 141 -10.10 -1.01 -21.86
CA LEU A 141 -9.91 -2.44 -21.65
C LEU A 141 -8.53 -2.91 -22.11
N ASN A 142 -8.10 -2.48 -23.29
CA ASN A 142 -6.78 -2.83 -23.82
C ASN A 142 -5.66 -2.30 -22.92
N HIS A 143 -5.79 -1.08 -22.39
CA HIS A 143 -4.81 -0.52 -21.46
C HIS A 143 -4.75 -1.30 -20.13
N HIS A 144 -5.90 -1.65 -19.54
CA HIS A 144 -5.94 -2.39 -18.27
C HIS A 144 -5.44 -3.84 -18.43
N LEU A 145 -5.79 -4.50 -19.53
CA LEU A 145 -5.27 -5.83 -19.85
C LEU A 145 -3.77 -5.80 -20.15
N ALA A 146 -3.30 -4.81 -20.92
CA ALA A 146 -1.88 -4.64 -21.20
C ALA A 146 -1.09 -4.39 -19.91
N ALA A 147 -1.55 -3.48 -19.05
CA ALA A 147 -0.94 -3.23 -17.74
C ALA A 147 -0.82 -4.53 -16.94
N THR A 148 -1.90 -5.31 -16.86
CA THR A 148 -1.89 -6.59 -16.14
C THR A 148 -0.88 -7.58 -16.74
N ARG A 149 -0.85 -7.70 -18.08
CA ARG A 149 0.11 -8.55 -18.81
C ARG A 149 1.56 -8.11 -18.66
N THR A 150 1.84 -6.82 -18.46
CA THR A 150 3.20 -6.31 -18.26
C THR A 150 3.65 -6.41 -16.80
N TRP A 151 2.76 -6.17 -15.84
CA TRP A 151 3.09 -6.13 -14.42
C TRP A 151 3.30 -7.51 -13.82
N VAL A 152 2.54 -8.52 -14.25
CA VAL A 152 2.67 -9.89 -13.71
C VAL A 152 4.06 -10.50 -13.97
N PRO A 153 4.61 -10.47 -15.20
CA PRO A 153 5.97 -10.95 -15.46
C PRO A 153 7.05 -10.11 -14.79
N PHE A 154 6.83 -8.80 -14.63
CA PHE A 154 7.76 -7.93 -13.91
C PHE A 154 7.86 -8.36 -12.44
N LEU A 155 6.72 -8.55 -11.77
CA LEU A 155 6.69 -9.04 -10.39
C LEU A 155 7.33 -10.43 -10.27
N GLY A 156 7.03 -11.35 -11.20
CA GLY A 156 7.62 -12.68 -11.23
C GLY A 156 9.15 -12.65 -11.34
N ARG A 157 9.69 -11.77 -12.18
CA ARG A 157 11.14 -11.56 -12.28
C ARG A 157 11.74 -11.00 -11.00
N THR A 158 11.14 -9.98 -10.40
CA THR A 158 11.62 -9.40 -9.13
C THR A 158 11.72 -10.46 -8.03
N ILE A 159 10.70 -11.32 -7.93
CA ILE A 159 10.71 -12.47 -7.01
C ILE A 159 11.87 -13.40 -7.35
N GLN A 160 12.00 -13.84 -8.61
CA GLN A 160 13.08 -14.75 -9.04
C GLN A 160 14.47 -14.17 -8.74
N TYR A 161 14.73 -12.90 -9.08
CA TYR A 161 16.00 -12.24 -8.82
C TYR A 161 16.34 -12.21 -7.33
N MET A 162 15.36 -11.92 -6.48
CA MET A 162 15.53 -11.88 -5.04
C MET A 162 15.83 -13.26 -4.45
N TYR A 163 15.17 -14.32 -4.94
CA TYR A 163 15.48 -15.70 -4.55
C TYR A 163 16.89 -16.11 -5.02
N LEU A 164 17.26 -15.82 -6.27
CA LEU A 164 18.60 -16.12 -6.79
C LEU A 164 19.71 -15.38 -6.03
N TYR A 165 19.50 -14.10 -5.75
CA TYR A 165 20.43 -13.29 -4.95
C TYR A 165 20.63 -13.89 -3.56
N ARG A 166 19.55 -14.37 -2.93
CA ARG A 166 19.62 -15.03 -1.62
C ARG A 166 20.26 -16.42 -1.69
N LEU A 167 20.17 -17.16 -2.79
CA LEU A 167 20.86 -18.45 -2.93
C LEU A 167 22.37 -18.31 -3.20
N THR A 168 22.82 -17.15 -3.66
CA THR A 168 24.21 -16.92 -4.11
C THR A 168 25.05 -16.10 -3.13
N ASN A 169 24.43 -15.49 -2.12
CA ASN A 169 25.12 -14.64 -1.13
C ASN A 169 25.01 -15.19 0.31
N PHE A 170 24.77 -16.50 0.45
CA PHE A 170 24.81 -17.25 1.70
C PHE A 170 25.67 -18.50 1.52
#